data_AF-A0A819BM86-F1
#
_entry.id   AF-A0A819BM86-F1
#
_cell.length_a   1.000
_cell.length_b   1.000
_cell.length_c   1.000
_cell.angle_alpha   90.00
_cell.angle_beta   90.00
_cell.angle_gamma   90.00
#
_symmetry.space_group_name_H-M   'P 1'
#
loop_
_entity.id
_entity.type
_entity.pdbx_description
1 polymer ?
#
loop_
_entity_poly.entity_id
_entity_poly.type
_entity_poly.pdbx_seq_one_letter_code
_entity_poly.pdbx_strand_id
1 'polypeptide(L)'
;MYNRASTFVDIRICECATAHYHSFYNPHCLFELEIRWLVATSCILGDLITQWSQRTGTILGSKQVAFHLVPIPCDPFAECDALRGPIYIKLNSSFLHDKLAHLPEKSQIHRINIFQELFLKRYGFIQNACVSYEDEKVYYVHISGGMLVYIISDVYNVHYNSQTTRIIRYGSTTDNQLSPLDCGFYWCWNFCLGKKWRSSQTGEEKYQDIMLADFRAFCDNENNRLFNF
;
A
#
# COMPACT_ATOMS: atom_id res chain seq x y z
N MET A 1 -2.91 20.69 -11.91
CA MET A 1 -4.00 20.51 -12.90
C MET A 1 -4.75 19.23 -12.56
N TYR A 2 -6.08 19.31 -12.54
CA TYR A 2 -7.03 18.41 -11.88
C TYR A 2 -7.17 17.05 -12.62
N ASN A 3 -6.68 15.94 -12.03
CA ASN A 3 -6.94 14.57 -12.54
C ASN A 3 -7.90 13.76 -11.67
N ARG A 4 -8.71 14.39 -10.81
CA ARG A 4 -9.85 13.72 -10.19
C ARG A 4 -11.14 14.18 -10.84
N ALA A 5 -11.93 13.22 -11.31
CA ALA A 5 -13.30 13.42 -11.73
C ALA A 5 -14.24 13.16 -10.55
N SER A 6 -15.40 13.80 -10.57
CA SER A 6 -16.45 13.58 -9.58
C SER A 6 -17.78 13.34 -10.29
N THR A 7 -18.53 12.34 -9.84
CA THR A 7 -19.86 12.05 -10.36
C THR A 7 -20.84 11.81 -9.22
N PHE A 8 -22.07 12.28 -9.41
CA PHE A 8 -23.17 12.06 -8.47
C PHE A 8 -23.66 10.62 -8.56
N VAL A 9 -23.81 9.97 -7.41
CA VAL A 9 -24.35 8.61 -7.28
C VAL A 9 -25.72 8.73 -6.64
N ASP A 10 -26.75 8.46 -7.45
CA ASP A 10 -28.12 8.30 -6.96
C ASP A 10 -28.27 6.90 -6.35
N ILE A 11 -28.63 6.85 -5.07
CA ILE A 11 -28.77 5.61 -4.30
C ILE A 11 -30.25 5.23 -4.21
N ARG A 12 -31.11 6.17 -3.77
CA ARG A 12 -32.57 6.11 -3.67
C ARG A 12 -33.15 7.53 -3.57
N ILE A 13 -34.48 7.64 -3.53
CA ILE A 13 -35.19 8.91 -3.29
C ILE A 13 -34.59 9.62 -2.06
N CYS A 14 -34.03 10.82 -2.31
CA CYS A 14 -33.38 11.67 -1.32
C CYS A 14 -32.12 11.08 -0.64
N GLU A 15 -31.55 9.98 -1.14
CA GLU A 15 -30.26 9.45 -0.69
C GLU A 15 -29.19 9.65 -1.78
N CYS A 16 -28.10 10.36 -1.45
CA CYS A 16 -27.06 10.69 -2.39
C CYS A 16 -25.63 10.53 -1.86
N ALA A 17 -24.73 10.20 -2.78
CA ALA A 17 -23.30 10.21 -2.57
C ALA A 17 -22.58 10.85 -3.75
N THR A 18 -21.36 11.31 -3.52
CA THR A 18 -20.44 11.78 -4.55
C THR A 18 -19.29 10.79 -4.64
N ALA A 19 -19.03 10.29 -5.85
CA ALA A 19 -17.88 9.46 -6.14
C ALA A 19 -16.76 10.33 -6.72
N HIS A 20 -15.56 10.25 -6.15
CA HIS A 20 -14.34 10.85 -6.64
C HIS A 20 -13.38 9.76 -7.12
N TYR A 21 -12.81 9.91 -8.31
CA TYR A 21 -11.95 8.89 -8.92
C TYR A 21 -10.94 9.51 -9.88
N HIS A 22 -9.92 8.73 -10.28
CA HIS A 22 -8.93 9.19 -11.25
C HIS A 22 -9.55 9.42 -12.64
N SER A 23 -9.27 10.57 -13.26
CA SER A 23 -9.75 10.89 -14.61
C SER A 23 -9.16 9.99 -15.70
N PHE A 24 -8.01 9.36 -15.42
CA PHE A 24 -7.31 8.47 -16.35
C PHE A 24 -6.98 7.14 -15.68
N TYR A 25 -7.17 6.06 -16.43
CA TYR A 25 -6.79 4.72 -16.00
C TYR A 25 -5.31 4.45 -16.31
N ASN A 26 -4.57 3.88 -15.37
CA ASN A 26 -3.22 3.37 -15.58
C ASN A 26 -3.14 1.92 -15.08
N PRO A 27 -2.80 0.93 -15.94
CA PRO A 27 -2.69 -0.48 -15.53
C PRO A 27 -1.53 -0.78 -14.57
N HIS A 28 -0.58 0.14 -14.38
CA HIS A 28 0.57 -0.03 -13.50
C HIS A 28 0.34 0.50 -12.07
N CYS A 29 -0.80 1.12 -11.80
CA CYS A 29 -1.15 1.70 -10.50
C CYS A 29 -2.58 1.29 -10.12
N LEU A 30 -2.91 1.46 -8.84
CA LEU A 30 -4.27 1.28 -8.38
C LEU A 30 -5.16 2.38 -8.93
N PHE A 31 -6.42 2.02 -9.13
CA PHE A 31 -7.49 2.95 -9.43
C PHE A 31 -8.29 3.21 -8.16
N GLU A 32 -8.19 4.43 -7.63
CA GLU A 32 -8.89 4.83 -6.42
C GLU A 32 -10.30 5.32 -6.74
N LEU A 33 -11.27 4.84 -5.95
CA LEU A 33 -12.65 5.29 -5.95
C LEU A 33 -13.04 5.68 -4.53
N GLU A 34 -13.09 6.99 -4.26
CA GLU A 34 -13.49 7.55 -2.97
C GLU A 34 -14.98 7.91 -3.01
N ILE A 35 -15.76 7.32 -2.11
CA ILE A 35 -17.19 7.61 -1.98
C ILE A 35 -17.41 8.50 -0.77
N ARG A 36 -17.99 9.69 -0.99
CA ARG A 36 -18.38 10.63 0.06
C ARG A 36 -19.90 10.74 0.12
N TRP A 37 -20.49 10.60 1.29
CA TRP A 37 -21.94 10.71 1.48
C TRP A 37 -22.26 11.43 2.79
N LEU A 38 -23.38 12.15 2.80
CA LEU A 38 -23.92 12.82 4.00
C LEU A 38 -25.38 12.41 4.26
N VAL A 39 -26.13 12.18 3.20
CA VAL A 39 -27.55 11.82 3.26
C VAL A 39 -27.71 10.45 2.59
N ALA A 40 -27.26 9.39 3.24
CA ALA A 40 -27.47 8.02 2.79
C ALA A 40 -27.41 7.04 3.95
N THR A 41 -28.28 6.04 3.95
CA THR A 41 -28.21 4.96 4.94
C THR A 41 -26.99 4.07 4.66
N SER A 42 -26.11 3.93 5.66
CA SER A 42 -24.82 3.24 5.51
C SER A 42 -24.92 1.78 5.08
N CYS A 43 -25.98 1.06 5.49
CA CYS A 43 -26.20 -0.32 5.07
C CYS A 43 -26.52 -0.41 3.56
N ILE A 44 -27.36 0.48 3.04
CA ILE A 44 -27.74 0.53 1.62
C ILE A 44 -26.51 0.82 0.76
N LEU A 45 -25.71 1.81 1.16
CA LEU A 45 -24.46 2.12 0.47
C LEU A 45 -23.48 0.95 0.54
N GLY A 46 -23.35 0.31 1.70
CA GLY A 46 -22.52 -0.89 1.87
C GLY A 46 -22.91 -2.04 0.95
N ASP A 47 -24.22 -2.29 0.78
CA ASP A 47 -24.74 -3.31 -0.11
C ASP A 47 -24.51 -2.95 -1.59
N LEU A 48 -24.68 -1.67 -1.96
CA LEU A 48 -24.42 -1.17 -3.30
C LEU A 48 -22.95 -1.38 -3.69
N ILE A 49 -22.01 -0.98 -2.84
CA ILE A 49 -20.57 -1.12 -3.10
C ILE A 49 -20.18 -2.62 -3.14
N THR A 50 -20.76 -3.45 -2.28
CA THR A 50 -20.51 -4.91 -2.30
C THR A 50 -20.99 -5.51 -3.64
N GLN A 51 -22.14 -5.08 -4.15
CA GLN A 51 -22.62 -5.49 -5.47
C GLN A 51 -21.70 -5.00 -6.60
N TRP A 52 -21.17 -3.78 -6.52
CA TRP A 52 -20.19 -3.28 -7.49
C TRP A 52 -18.95 -4.16 -7.51
N SER A 53 -18.44 -4.58 -6.36
CA SER A 53 -17.26 -5.44 -6.27
C SER A 53 -17.49 -6.79 -6.95
N GLN A 54 -18.63 -7.42 -6.67
CA GLN A 54 -19.00 -8.69 -7.29
C GLN A 54 -19.20 -8.56 -8.81
N ARG A 55 -19.89 -7.51 -9.27
CA ARG A 55 -20.13 -7.27 -10.70
C ARG A 55 -18.83 -7.01 -11.43
N THR A 56 -17.97 -6.15 -10.88
CA THR A 56 -16.67 -5.80 -11.45
C THR A 56 -15.81 -7.03 -11.73
N GLY A 57 -15.84 -8.00 -10.82
CA GLY A 57 -15.13 -9.27 -10.98
C GLY A 57 -15.70 -10.22 -12.04
N THR A 58 -16.86 -9.94 -12.63
CA THR A 58 -17.54 -10.83 -13.61
C THR A 58 -17.86 -10.15 -14.94
N ILE A 59 -17.40 -8.91 -15.15
CA ILE A 59 -17.67 -8.11 -16.37
C ILE A 59 -17.24 -8.83 -17.66
N LEU A 60 -16.16 -9.63 -17.63
CA LEU A 60 -15.65 -10.37 -18.78
C LEU A 60 -16.16 -11.82 -18.84
N GLY A 61 -17.24 -12.12 -18.12
CA GLY A 61 -17.84 -13.45 -18.01
C GLY A 61 -17.44 -14.18 -16.73
N SER A 62 -18.11 -15.29 -16.45
CA SER A 62 -17.97 -16.07 -15.21
C SER A 62 -16.60 -16.75 -15.00
N LYS A 63 -15.76 -16.78 -16.04
CA LYS A 63 -14.43 -17.40 -16.01
C LYS A 63 -13.27 -16.40 -15.93
N GLN A 64 -13.53 -15.10 -16.06
CA GLN A 64 -12.48 -14.07 -16.12
C GLN A 64 -12.79 -12.91 -15.18
N VAL A 65 -11.87 -12.65 -14.26
CA VAL A 65 -11.93 -11.49 -13.37
C VAL A 65 -11.24 -10.32 -14.06
N ALA A 66 -12.02 -9.29 -14.41
CA ALA A 66 -11.52 -8.10 -15.09
C ALA A 66 -10.79 -7.17 -14.12
N PHE A 67 -11.47 -6.80 -13.03
CA PHE A 67 -10.90 -5.96 -11.98
C PHE A 67 -11.30 -6.45 -10.59
N HIS A 68 -10.51 -6.07 -9.60
CA HIS A 68 -10.70 -6.44 -8.21
C HIS A 68 -10.96 -5.17 -7.38
N LEU A 69 -12.19 -5.01 -6.88
CA LEU A 69 -12.57 -3.87 -6.04
C LEU A 69 -12.56 -4.28 -4.57
N VAL A 70 -11.63 -3.69 -3.82
CA VAL A 70 -11.46 -3.92 -2.37
C VAL A 70 -11.51 -2.60 -1.61
N PRO A 71 -12.08 -2.56 -0.40
CA PRO A 71 -12.02 -1.37 0.44
C PRO A 71 -10.61 -1.24 1.04
N ILE A 72 -10.10 -0.02 1.10
CA ILE A 72 -8.83 0.33 1.73
C ILE A 72 -9.12 1.31 2.87
N PRO A 73 -8.43 1.21 4.02
CA PRO A 73 -8.58 2.20 5.08
C PRO A 73 -8.17 3.60 4.62
N CYS A 74 -8.87 4.64 5.10
CA CYS A 74 -8.52 6.02 4.75
C CYS A 74 -7.12 6.43 5.22
N ASP A 75 -6.67 5.92 6.38
CA ASP A 75 -5.27 6.02 6.82
C ASP A 75 -4.78 4.65 7.30
N PRO A 76 -4.21 3.81 6.41
CA PRO A 76 -3.81 2.45 6.75
C PRO A 76 -2.69 2.37 7.79
N PHE A 77 -1.93 3.44 7.98
CA PHE A 77 -0.71 3.46 8.81
C PHE A 77 -0.86 4.36 10.05
N ALA A 78 -2.06 4.87 10.33
CA ALA A 78 -2.30 5.66 11.54
C ALA A 78 -2.13 4.81 12.81
N GLU A 79 -1.45 5.36 13.82
CA GLU A 79 -1.23 4.72 15.13
C GLU A 79 -2.49 4.60 16.00
N CYS A 80 -3.69 4.90 15.47
CA CYS A 80 -4.93 4.91 16.25
C CYS A 80 -5.28 3.54 16.88
N ASP A 81 -4.72 2.44 16.37
CA ASP A 81 -4.90 1.11 16.95
C ASP A 81 -3.54 0.52 17.36
N ALA A 82 -3.23 0.57 18.66
CA ALA A 82 -1.99 0.06 19.24
C ALA A 82 -1.76 -1.44 19.00
N LEU A 83 -2.82 -2.21 18.71
CA LEU A 83 -2.73 -3.64 18.39
C LEU A 83 -2.54 -3.90 16.89
N ARG A 84 -2.72 -2.89 16.05
CA ARG A 84 -2.64 -2.98 14.58
C ARG A 84 -1.65 -1.99 13.99
N GLY A 85 -0.70 -1.55 14.82
CA GLY A 85 0.37 -0.66 14.40
C GLY A 85 1.19 -1.27 13.25
N PRO A 86 1.79 -0.42 12.40
CA PRO A 86 2.59 -0.89 11.29
C PRO A 86 3.81 -1.66 11.79
N ILE A 87 4.10 -2.77 11.12
CA ILE A 87 5.24 -3.65 11.40
C ILE A 87 6.43 -3.14 10.60
N TYR A 88 7.49 -2.73 11.28
CA TYR A 88 8.74 -2.40 10.61
C TYR A 88 9.50 -3.67 10.20
N ILE A 89 9.92 -3.73 8.94
CA ILE A 89 10.73 -4.80 8.38
C ILE A 89 12.02 -4.16 7.87
N LYS A 90 13.14 -4.44 8.54
CA LYS A 90 14.45 -3.94 8.15
C LYS A 90 14.91 -4.67 6.89
N LEU A 91 15.44 -3.92 5.91
CA LEU A 91 16.10 -4.50 4.74
C LEU A 91 17.59 -4.65 5.05
N ASN A 92 18.15 -5.84 4.86
CA ASN A 92 19.58 -6.04 4.97
C ASN A 92 20.30 -5.34 3.80
N SER A 93 20.81 -4.14 4.04
CA SER A 93 21.48 -3.33 3.04
C SER A 93 23.00 -3.54 2.97
N SER A 94 23.57 -4.46 3.76
CA SER A 94 25.02 -4.71 3.85
C SER A 94 25.72 -4.80 2.48
N PHE A 95 25.19 -5.61 1.57
CA PHE A 95 25.73 -5.76 0.21
C PHE A 95 25.45 -4.56 -0.72
N LEU A 96 24.42 -3.76 -0.43
CA LEU A 96 24.12 -2.54 -1.17
C LEU A 96 25.12 -1.44 -0.83
N HIS A 97 25.59 -1.38 0.43
CA HIS A 97 26.63 -0.43 0.84
C HIS A 97 27.87 -0.55 -0.03
N ASP A 98 28.41 -1.76 -0.19
CA ASP A 98 29.63 -1.98 -0.98
C ASP A 98 29.45 -1.58 -2.45
N LYS A 99 28.28 -1.90 -3.03
CA LYS A 99 27.97 -1.57 -4.42
C LYS A 99 27.73 -0.07 -4.63
N LEU A 100 27.19 0.64 -3.64
CA LEU A 100 26.78 2.05 -3.76
C LEU A 100 27.80 3.03 -3.18
N ALA A 101 28.85 2.56 -2.48
CA ALA A 101 29.84 3.39 -1.79
C ALA A 101 30.53 4.44 -2.68
N HIS A 102 30.62 4.19 -3.98
CA HIS A 102 31.26 5.09 -4.96
C HIS A 102 30.35 6.25 -5.40
N LEU A 103 29.06 6.22 -5.08
CA LEU A 103 28.08 7.21 -5.52
C LEU A 103 27.86 8.29 -4.45
N PRO A 104 27.44 9.52 -4.85
CA PRO A 104 26.98 10.53 -3.91
C PRO A 104 25.74 10.05 -3.12
N GLU A 105 25.61 10.47 -1.86
CA GLU A 105 24.55 10.07 -0.93
C GLU A 105 23.13 10.17 -1.52
N LYS A 106 22.80 11.31 -2.17
CA LYS A 106 21.50 11.50 -2.84
C LYS A 106 21.22 10.46 -3.92
N SER A 107 22.24 10.07 -4.68
CA SER A 107 22.15 9.03 -5.70
C SER A 107 22.02 7.64 -5.07
N GLN A 108 22.65 7.39 -3.92
CA GLN A 108 22.49 6.13 -3.17
C GLN A 108 21.04 5.96 -2.71
N ILE A 109 20.47 6.97 -2.06
CA ILE A 109 19.07 6.97 -1.58
C ILE A 109 18.12 6.68 -2.74
N HIS A 110 18.29 7.38 -3.87
CA HIS A 110 17.44 7.17 -5.04
C HIS A 110 17.55 5.74 -5.60
N ARG A 111 18.75 5.16 -5.64
CA ARG A 111 18.97 3.77 -6.08
C ARG A 111 18.32 2.76 -5.13
N ILE A 112 18.43 2.99 -3.82
CA ILE A 112 17.80 2.15 -2.80
C ILE A 112 16.27 2.20 -2.94
N ASN A 113 15.71 3.39 -3.14
CA ASN A 113 14.27 3.53 -3.36
C ASN A 113 13.79 2.74 -4.59
N ILE A 114 14.48 2.88 -5.73
CA ILE A 114 14.14 2.12 -6.94
C ILE A 114 14.23 0.62 -6.68
N PHE A 115 15.25 0.18 -5.94
CA PHE A 115 15.39 -1.22 -5.56
C PHE A 115 14.20 -1.69 -4.72
N GLN A 116 13.80 -0.91 -3.71
CA GLN A 116 12.62 -1.20 -2.88
C GLN A 116 11.33 -1.26 -3.72
N GLU A 117 11.15 -0.34 -4.68
CA GLU A 117 10.00 -0.36 -5.59
C GLU A 117 9.97 -1.61 -6.47
N LEU A 118 11.10 -2.01 -7.05
CA LEU A 118 11.21 -3.19 -7.89
C LEU A 118 10.96 -4.47 -7.08
N PHE A 119 11.47 -4.51 -5.85
CA PHE A 119 11.22 -5.58 -4.91
C PHE A 119 9.72 -5.73 -4.59
N LEU A 120 9.04 -4.62 -4.26
CA LEU A 120 7.59 -4.63 -4.03
C LEU A 120 6.81 -5.09 -5.26
N LYS A 121 7.14 -4.58 -6.45
CA LYS A 121 6.50 -5.01 -7.71
C LYS A 121 6.67 -6.51 -7.95
N ARG A 122 7.84 -7.08 -7.65
CA ARG A 122 8.08 -8.53 -7.77
C ARG A 122 7.20 -9.34 -6.81
N TYR A 123 6.99 -8.84 -5.59
CA TYR A 123 6.11 -9.45 -4.59
C TYR A 123 4.62 -9.23 -4.87
N GLY A 124 4.25 -8.61 -5.99
CA GLY A 124 2.85 -8.40 -6.36
C GLY A 124 2.21 -7.20 -5.67
N PHE A 125 3.00 -6.23 -5.22
CA PHE A 125 2.49 -4.96 -4.72
C PHE A 125 2.34 -3.93 -5.85
N ILE A 126 1.23 -3.19 -5.83
CA ILE A 126 0.87 -2.16 -6.80
C ILE A 126 0.78 -0.82 -6.06
N GLN A 127 1.36 0.22 -6.65
CA GLN A 127 1.37 1.57 -6.08
C GLN A 127 -0.03 2.21 -6.12
N ASN A 128 -0.40 2.95 -5.07
CA ASN A 128 -1.72 3.58 -4.92
C ASN A 128 -2.03 4.67 -5.96
N ALA A 129 -1.03 5.39 -6.45
CA ALA A 129 -1.21 6.44 -7.46
C ALA A 129 -0.07 6.44 -8.48
N CYS A 130 -0.41 6.78 -9.73
CA CYS A 130 0.57 7.03 -10.80
C CYS A 130 1.23 8.42 -10.68
N VAL A 131 0.60 9.34 -9.96
CA VAL A 131 1.05 10.73 -9.82
C VAL A 131 0.93 11.10 -8.36
N SER A 132 2.07 11.32 -7.71
CA SER A 132 2.11 11.90 -6.37
C SER A 132 1.59 13.33 -6.44
N TYR A 133 0.42 13.59 -5.86
CA TYR A 133 0.03 14.95 -5.49
C TYR A 133 0.92 15.40 -4.32
N GLU A 134 1.14 16.70 -4.20
CA GLU A 134 2.15 17.30 -3.29
C GLU A 134 1.99 16.92 -1.80
N ASP A 135 0.89 16.28 -1.40
CA ASP A 135 0.59 15.85 -0.02
C ASP A 135 0.07 14.41 0.14
N GLU A 136 -0.06 13.61 -0.93
CA GLU A 136 -0.60 12.24 -0.80
C GLU A 136 0.50 11.21 -0.49
N LYS A 137 0.30 10.44 0.59
CA LYS A 137 1.20 9.36 1.00
C LYS A 137 1.29 8.31 -0.10
N VAL A 138 2.51 8.00 -0.54
CA VAL A 138 2.75 6.89 -1.47
C VAL A 138 2.80 5.58 -0.70
N TYR A 139 1.86 4.69 -0.97
CA TYR A 139 1.84 3.34 -0.42
C TYR A 139 1.50 2.32 -1.50
N TYR A 140 1.72 1.05 -1.16
CA TYR A 140 1.55 -0.06 -2.06
C TYR A 140 0.54 -1.04 -1.48
N VAL A 141 -0.31 -1.60 -2.33
CA VAL A 141 -1.30 -2.61 -1.97
C VAL A 141 -0.97 -3.89 -2.73
N HIS A 142 -0.89 -5.01 -2.02
CA HIS A 142 -0.73 -6.30 -2.65
C HIS A 142 -1.93 -6.62 -3.56
N ILE A 143 -1.73 -7.35 -4.67
CA ILE A 143 -2.80 -7.74 -5.62
C ILE A 143 -4.01 -8.42 -4.96
N SER A 144 -3.81 -9.07 -3.81
CA SER A 144 -4.90 -9.68 -3.03
C SER A 144 -5.76 -8.65 -2.27
N GLY A 145 -5.31 -7.41 -2.15
CA GLY A 145 -5.95 -6.36 -1.37
C GLY A 145 -5.77 -6.49 0.14
N GLY A 146 -5.19 -7.57 0.65
CA GLY A 146 -5.11 -7.87 2.08
C GLY A 146 -3.94 -7.23 2.82
N MET A 147 -2.92 -6.75 2.10
CA MET A 147 -1.65 -6.32 2.68
C MET A 147 -1.24 -5.00 2.07
N LEU A 148 -0.77 -4.09 2.91
CA LEU A 148 -0.29 -2.77 2.53
C LEU A 148 1.15 -2.60 2.96
N VAL A 149 1.94 -1.94 2.12
CA VAL A 149 3.33 -1.60 2.42
C VAL A 149 3.60 -0.14 2.12
N TYR A 150 4.40 0.49 2.96
CA TYR A 150 4.88 1.85 2.78
C TYR A 150 6.41 1.88 2.90
N ILE A 151 7.06 2.69 2.04
CA ILE A 151 8.51 2.91 2.06
C ILE A 151 8.79 4.24 2.76
N ILE A 152 9.65 4.20 3.78
CA ILE A 152 10.19 5.42 4.39
C ILE A 152 11.26 5.94 3.44
N SER A 153 11.02 7.08 2.83
CA SER A 153 12.03 7.74 2.01
C SER A 153 11.82 9.24 2.05
N ASP A 154 12.90 9.97 2.30
CA ASP A 154 12.92 11.43 2.27
C ASP A 154 12.56 12.00 0.88
N VAL A 155 12.60 11.17 -0.17
CA VAL A 155 12.23 11.56 -1.53
C VAL A 155 10.71 11.51 -1.75
N TYR A 156 10.01 10.57 -1.11
CA TYR A 156 8.58 10.34 -1.37
C TYR A 156 7.66 10.91 -0.31
N ASN A 157 8.13 11.09 0.94
CA ASN A 157 7.25 11.42 2.06
C ASN A 157 7.87 12.47 3.01
N VAL A 158 8.18 13.63 2.45
CA VAL A 158 8.84 14.78 3.14
C VAL A 158 8.05 15.29 4.35
N HIS A 159 6.72 15.21 4.34
CA HIS A 159 5.84 15.82 5.35
C HIS A 159 5.52 14.96 6.57
N TYR A 160 5.82 13.65 6.56
CA TYR A 160 5.54 12.75 7.69
C TYR A 160 6.74 12.59 8.66
N ASN A 161 7.70 13.51 8.56
CA ASN A 161 9.04 13.37 9.12
C ASN A 161 9.14 13.58 10.64
N SER A 162 8.05 13.97 11.32
CA SER A 162 8.08 14.29 12.77
C SER A 162 7.67 13.13 13.69
N GLN A 163 6.85 12.20 13.21
CA GLN A 163 6.35 11.06 14.00
C GLN A 163 7.10 9.77 13.66
N THR A 164 7.47 9.57 12.39
CA THR A 164 8.23 8.39 11.92
C THR A 164 9.66 8.33 12.45
N THR A 165 10.30 9.48 12.70
CA THR A 165 11.59 9.55 13.41
C THR A 165 11.50 8.95 14.81
N ARG A 166 10.31 8.93 15.45
CA ARG A 166 10.14 8.32 16.78
C ARG A 166 10.14 6.80 16.70
N ILE A 167 9.44 6.19 15.72
CA ILE A 167 9.38 4.72 15.59
C ILE A 167 10.74 4.14 15.19
N ILE A 168 11.47 4.79 14.25
CA ILE A 168 12.83 4.37 13.88
C ILE A 168 13.77 4.40 15.10
N ARG A 169 13.59 5.37 16.01
CA ARG A 169 14.36 5.46 17.27
C ARG A 169 14.00 4.37 18.29
N TYR A 170 12.78 3.82 18.27
CA TYR A 170 12.41 2.73 19.19
C TYR A 170 12.96 1.36 18.76
N GLY A 171 13.24 1.16 17.46
CA GLY A 171 13.90 -0.05 16.96
C GLY A 171 15.43 -0.02 17.04
N SER A 172 16.04 1.16 17.17
CA SER A 172 17.48 1.35 17.33
C SER A 172 17.78 1.73 18.77
N THR A 173 18.14 0.76 19.61
CA THR A 173 18.56 0.97 21.01
C THR A 173 19.89 1.71 21.17
N THR A 174 20.48 2.22 20.09
CA THR A 174 21.74 2.95 20.11
C THR A 174 21.58 4.26 19.37
N ASP A 175 21.93 5.35 20.06
CA ASP A 175 21.93 6.76 19.66
C ASP A 175 22.93 7.09 18.52
N ASN A 176 23.12 6.15 17.59
CA ASN A 176 23.98 6.30 16.43
C ASN A 176 23.18 6.91 15.29
N GLN A 177 23.77 7.93 14.66
CA GLN A 177 23.29 8.56 13.43
C GLN A 177 22.73 7.50 12.47
N LEU A 178 21.43 7.62 12.15
CA LEU A 178 20.79 6.81 11.13
C LEU A 178 21.59 6.96 9.85
N SER A 179 22.15 5.85 9.36
CA SER A 179 22.79 5.88 8.07
C SER A 179 21.69 6.07 7.01
N PRO A 180 21.93 6.83 5.93
CA PRO A 180 20.99 6.93 4.80
C PRO A 180 20.62 5.58 4.16
N LEU A 181 21.30 4.51 4.58
CA LEU A 181 21.17 3.14 4.11
C LEU A 181 20.41 2.23 5.09
N ASP A 182 20.00 2.72 6.27
CA ASP A 182 19.04 2.05 7.13
C ASP A 182 17.64 2.16 6.49
N CYS A 183 17.39 1.27 5.55
CA CYS A 183 16.16 1.21 4.77
C CYS A 183 15.32 0.00 5.18
N GLY A 184 14.02 0.08 4.91
CA GLY A 184 13.07 -0.95 5.27
C GLY A 184 11.66 -0.61 4.82
N PHE A 185 10.72 -1.42 5.26
CA PHE A 185 9.33 -1.35 4.88
C PHE A 185 8.45 -1.27 6.13
N TYR A 186 7.39 -0.48 6.07
CA TYR A 186 6.29 -0.59 7.02
C TYR A 186 5.19 -1.43 6.40
N TRP A 187 4.84 -2.50 7.09
CA TRP A 187 3.81 -3.42 6.69
C TRP A 187 2.56 -3.21 7.54
N CYS A 188 1.39 -3.22 6.90
CA CYS A 188 0.10 -3.20 7.60
C CYS A 188 -0.87 -4.18 6.94
N TRP A 189 -1.76 -4.75 7.76
CA TRP A 189 -2.88 -5.55 7.28
C TRP A 189 -4.03 -4.66 6.83
N ASN A 190 -4.72 -5.05 5.75
CA ASN A 190 -5.96 -4.38 5.36
C ASN A 190 -7.11 -4.82 6.27
N PHE A 191 -7.33 -4.09 7.37
CA PHE A 191 -8.42 -4.36 8.30
C PHE A 191 -9.82 -4.04 7.73
N CYS A 192 -9.93 -3.30 6.62
CA CYS A 192 -11.19 -3.11 5.93
C CYS A 192 -11.64 -4.36 5.14
N LEU A 193 -10.72 -5.31 4.91
CA LEU A 193 -10.99 -6.56 4.20
C LEU A 193 -11.65 -7.62 5.10
N GLY A 194 -12.89 -7.34 5.51
CA GLY A 194 -13.72 -8.26 6.29
C GLY A 194 -14.18 -9.50 5.49
N LYS A 195 -14.79 -10.48 6.19
CA LYS A 195 -15.27 -11.75 5.61
C LYS A 195 -16.12 -11.59 4.34
N LYS A 196 -16.95 -10.54 4.28
CA LYS A 196 -17.86 -10.27 3.14
C LYS A 196 -17.16 -9.92 1.83
N TRP A 197 -15.91 -9.46 1.91
CA TRP A 197 -15.10 -9.11 0.74
C TRP A 197 -14.25 -10.28 0.26
N ARG A 198 -14.24 -11.40 1.00
CA ARG A 198 -13.36 -12.51 0.70
C ARG A 198 -13.85 -13.31 -0.49
N SER A 199 -12.93 -13.56 -1.40
CA SER A 199 -13.09 -14.40 -2.58
C SER A 199 -11.82 -15.24 -2.76
N SER A 200 -11.80 -16.10 -3.78
CA SER A 200 -10.57 -16.81 -4.15
C SER A 200 -9.41 -15.87 -4.50
N GLN A 201 -9.69 -14.61 -4.86
CA GLN A 201 -8.67 -13.62 -5.27
C GLN A 201 -8.09 -12.83 -4.09
N THR A 202 -8.84 -12.66 -2.99
CA THR A 202 -8.36 -11.87 -1.83
C THR A 202 -7.39 -12.63 -0.92
N GLY A 203 -7.25 -13.95 -1.13
CA GLY A 203 -6.44 -14.82 -0.30
C GLY A 203 -7.03 -15.05 1.10
N GLU A 204 -6.54 -16.10 1.76
CA GLU A 204 -6.85 -16.40 3.15
C GLU A 204 -5.90 -15.66 4.10
N GLU A 205 -6.30 -15.51 5.36
CA GLU A 205 -5.48 -14.90 6.41
C GLU A 205 -4.14 -15.64 6.59
N LYS A 206 -4.16 -16.97 6.52
CA LYS A 206 -2.95 -17.81 6.56
C LYS A 206 -1.97 -17.48 5.43
N TYR A 207 -2.46 -17.13 4.24
CA TYR A 207 -1.59 -16.72 3.13
C TYR A 207 -0.89 -15.40 3.45
N GLN A 208 -1.59 -14.48 4.11
CA GLN A 208 -1.04 -13.18 4.50
C GLN A 208 0.12 -13.34 5.50
N ASP A 209 -0.04 -14.23 6.50
CA ASP A 209 1.01 -14.55 7.47
C ASP A 209 2.24 -15.21 6.81
N ILE A 210 1.99 -16.16 5.89
CA ILE A 210 3.07 -16.81 5.13
C ILE A 210 3.82 -15.79 4.28
N MET A 211 3.10 -14.84 3.67
CA MET A 211 3.72 -13.80 2.84
C MET A 211 4.60 -12.87 3.68
N LEU A 212 4.13 -12.46 4.87
CA LEU A 212 4.94 -11.65 5.78
C LEU A 212 6.19 -12.41 6.26
N ALA A 213 6.08 -13.70 6.57
CA ALA A 213 7.21 -14.52 6.96
C ALA A 213 8.25 -14.65 5.83
N ASP A 214 7.81 -14.95 4.60
CA ASP A 214 8.69 -15.03 3.44
C ASP A 214 9.35 -13.68 3.11
N PHE A 215 8.59 -12.59 3.22
CA PHE A 215 9.08 -11.24 3.00
C PHE A 215 10.20 -10.88 3.99
N ARG A 216 10.02 -11.19 5.28
CA ARG A 216 11.08 -11.00 6.30
C ARG A 216 12.32 -11.83 6.01
N ALA A 217 12.14 -13.13 5.73
CA ALA A 217 13.24 -14.02 5.36
C ALA A 217 14.02 -13.50 4.15
N PHE A 218 13.33 -12.99 3.14
CA PHE A 218 13.97 -12.37 1.99
C PHE A 218 14.73 -11.10 2.38
N CYS A 219 14.13 -10.19 3.16
CA CYS A 219 14.78 -8.98 3.62
C CYS A 219 16.03 -9.24 4.47
N ASP A 220 16.07 -10.36 5.21
CA ASP A 220 17.23 -10.81 5.98
C ASP A 220 18.32 -11.48 5.12
N ASN A 221 18.12 -11.57 3.81
CA ASN A 221 18.98 -12.27 2.85
C ASN A 221 19.08 -13.79 3.13
N GLU A 222 18.02 -14.41 3.64
CA GLU A 222 17.98 -15.85 3.86
C GLU A 222 18.23 -16.60 2.53
N ASN A 223 19.08 -17.62 2.56
CA ASN A 223 19.49 -18.41 1.40
C ASN A 223 20.09 -17.57 0.24
N ASN A 224 20.66 -16.40 0.54
CA ASN A 224 21.20 -15.45 -0.46
C ASN A 224 20.18 -14.99 -1.51
N ARG A 225 18.88 -15.05 -1.21
CA ARG A 225 17.82 -14.65 -2.15
C ARG A 225 17.91 -13.18 -2.54
N LEU A 226 18.23 -12.32 -1.57
CA LEU A 226 18.33 -10.88 -1.76
C LEU A 226 19.60 -10.51 -2.54
N PHE A 227 20.71 -11.20 -2.29
CA PHE A 227 21.95 -11.02 -3.07
C PHE A 227 21.79 -11.40 -4.55
N ASN A 228 20.98 -12.43 -4.83
CA ASN A 228 20.75 -12.97 -6.18
C ASN A 228 19.60 -12.27 -6.94
N PHE A 229 18.91 -11.31 -6.32
CA PHE A 229 17.79 -10.57 -6.91
C PHE A 229 18.28 -9.47 -7.87
#